data_AF-G2I0U5-F1
#
_entry.id   AF-G2I0U5-F1
#
_cell.length_a   1.000
_cell.length_b   1.000
_cell.length_c   1.000
_cell.angle_alpha   90.00
_cell.angle_beta   90.00
_cell.angle_gamma   90.00
#
_symmetry.space_group_name_H-M   'P 1'
#
loop_
_entity.id
_entity.type
_entity.pdbx_description
1 polymer ?
#
loop_
_entity_poly.entity_id
_entity_poly.type
_entity_poly.pdbx_seq_one_letter_code
_entity_poly.pdbx_strand_id
1 'polypeptide(L)'
;MNFRRATTIAQQEDTPRVPVRLTRWWRGYQKGQVACFKESTVDELRRKGWAIPYKPTKEEKEDDERRLQIQLDGIRQERRLRDFVMQGLAEPTSPKRARA
;
A
#
# COMPACT_ATOMS: atom_id res chain seq x y z
N MET A 1 11.54 33.89 7.67
CA MET A 1 11.24 32.84 8.67
C MET A 1 11.23 31.51 7.93
N ASN A 2 12.32 30.74 7.97
CA ASN A 2 12.49 29.54 7.14
C ASN A 2 12.07 28.30 7.93
N PHE A 3 10.87 27.78 7.66
CA PHE A 3 10.38 26.52 8.22
C PHE A 3 11.13 25.35 7.58
N ARG A 4 12.15 24.83 8.26
CA ARG A 4 12.76 23.55 7.93
C ARG A 4 11.76 22.45 8.32
N ARG A 5 11.06 21.88 7.33
CA ARG A 5 10.23 20.69 7.53
C ARG A 5 11.14 19.53 7.94
N ALA A 6 10.95 19.01 9.15
CA ALA A 6 11.58 17.78 9.59
C ALA A 6 10.95 16.62 8.82
N THR A 7 11.56 16.20 7.72
CA THR A 7 11.19 14.97 7.02
C THR A 7 11.73 13.81 7.86
N THR A 8 10.92 13.28 8.78
CA THR A 8 11.20 12.00 9.42
C THR A 8 11.08 10.91 8.37
N ILE A 9 12.19 10.57 7.72
CA ILE A 9 12.29 9.38 6.89
C ILE A 9 12.18 8.20 7.85
N ALA A 10 11.00 7.59 7.93
CA ALA A 10 10.82 6.34 8.66
C ALA A 10 11.79 5.32 8.05
N GLN A 11 12.86 4.98 8.78
CA GLN A 11 13.77 3.93 8.38
C GLN A 11 12.96 2.64 8.27
N GLN A 12 12.73 2.22 7.03
CA GLN A 12 12.00 1.01 6.71
C GLN A 12 12.94 -0.15 7.03
N GLU A 13 12.93 -0.61 8.28
CA GLU A 13 13.62 -1.85 8.66
C GLU A 13 13.08 -2.98 7.78
N ASP A 14 13.94 -3.45 6.88
CA ASP A 14 13.76 -4.53 5.90
C ASP A 14 13.65 -5.92 6.56
N THR A 15 13.13 -5.96 7.78
CA THR A 15 12.87 -7.22 8.48
C THR A 15 11.68 -7.93 7.80
N PRO A 16 11.82 -9.23 7.47
CA PRO A 16 10.73 -10.00 6.88
C PRO A 16 9.52 -9.95 7.82
N ARG A 17 8.42 -9.40 7.32
CA ARG A 17 7.17 -9.32 8.08
C ARG A 17 6.34 -10.55 7.78
N VAL A 18 6.07 -11.35 8.81
CA VAL A 18 5.33 -12.59 8.69
C VAL A 18 3.84 -12.33 8.96
N PRO A 19 2.94 -12.71 8.04
CA PRO A 19 1.50 -12.56 8.25
C PRO A 19 0.98 -13.60 9.24
N VAL A 20 0.19 -13.16 10.20
CA VAL A 20 -0.51 -14.02 11.16
C VAL A 20 -1.94 -13.56 11.37
N ARG A 21 -2.81 -14.51 11.71
CA ARG A 21 -4.18 -14.21 12.14
C ARG A 21 -4.24 -14.22 13.65
N LEU A 22 -4.74 -13.14 14.24
CA LEU A 22 -4.87 -13.01 15.68
C LEU A 22 -6.08 -13.78 16.20
N THR A 23 -5.91 -14.49 17.31
CA THR A 23 -6.99 -15.24 17.98
C THR A 23 -7.63 -14.45 19.12
N ARG A 24 -7.02 -13.32 19.51
CA ARG A 24 -7.46 -12.40 20.57
C ARG A 24 -7.18 -10.96 20.20
N TRP A 25 -7.85 -10.04 20.91
CA TRP A 25 -7.54 -8.61 20.83
C TRP A 25 -6.15 -8.33 21.37
N TRP A 26 -5.34 -7.58 20.64
CA TRP A 26 -3.97 -7.28 21.04
C TRP A 26 -3.47 -5.98 20.41
N ARG A 27 -3.00 -5.03 21.21
CA ARG A 27 -2.41 -3.75 20.75
C ARG A 27 -3.22 -3.01 19.67
N GLY A 28 -4.55 -2.98 19.83
CA GLY A 28 -5.45 -2.34 18.88
C GLY A 28 -5.85 -3.19 17.67
N TYR A 29 -5.27 -4.38 17.52
CA TYR A 29 -5.71 -5.36 16.54
C TYR A 29 -6.85 -6.22 17.10
N GLN A 30 -7.83 -6.50 16.25
CA GLN A 30 -9.02 -7.27 16.62
C GLN A 30 -8.79 -8.78 16.50
N LYS A 31 -9.59 -9.56 17.23
CA LYS A 31 -9.65 -11.02 17.03
C LYS A 31 -10.09 -11.33 15.59
N GLY A 32 -9.38 -12.25 14.94
CA GLY A 32 -9.62 -12.64 13.56
C GLY A 32 -8.89 -11.77 12.53
N GLN A 33 -8.36 -10.61 12.94
CA GLN A 33 -7.62 -9.73 12.04
C GLN A 33 -6.30 -10.36 11.62
N VAL A 34 -5.96 -10.17 10.35
CA VAL A 34 -4.68 -10.57 9.76
C VAL A 34 -3.75 -9.36 9.77
N ALA A 35 -2.54 -9.54 10.28
CA ALA A 35 -1.53 -8.50 10.34
C ALA A 35 -0.12 -9.08 10.17
N CYS A 36 0.80 -8.26 9.67
CA CYS A 36 2.19 -8.65 9.45
C CYS A 36 3.08 -8.07 10.55
N PHE A 37 3.82 -8.93 11.25
CA PHE A 37 4.72 -8.54 12.33
C PHE A 37 6.13 -9.07 12.09
N LYS A 38 7.11 -8.57 12.87
CA LYS A 38 8.45 -9.16 12.91
C LYS A 38 8.39 -10.59 13.45
N GLU A 39 9.29 -11.45 12.99
CA GLU A 39 9.33 -12.87 13.37
C GLU A 39 9.39 -13.07 14.90
N SER A 40 10.19 -12.28 15.61
CA SER A 40 10.27 -12.32 17.09
C SER A 40 8.92 -12.07 17.78
N THR A 41 8.12 -11.14 17.24
CA THR A 41 6.78 -10.84 17.75
C THR A 41 5.80 -11.95 17.41
N VAL A 42 5.90 -12.52 16.20
CA VAL A 42 5.09 -13.66 15.79
C VAL A 42 5.34 -14.87 16.69
N ASP A 43 6.59 -15.16 17.01
CA ASP A 43 6.96 -16.26 17.90
C ASP A 43 6.42 -16.04 19.31
N GLU A 44 6.52 -14.83 19.85
CA GLU A 44 5.92 -14.49 21.14
C GLU A 44 4.40 -14.69 21.12
N LEU A 45 3.72 -14.22 20.07
CA LEU A 45 2.27 -14.35 19.93
C LEU A 45 1.84 -15.81 19.76
N ARG A 46 2.61 -16.62 19.04
CA ARG A 46 2.35 -18.06 18.88
C ARG A 46 2.55 -18.81 20.19
N ARG A 47 3.64 -18.53 20.92
CA ARG A 47 3.90 -19.14 22.24
C ARG A 47 2.79 -18.83 23.25
N LYS A 48 2.22 -17.62 23.19
CA LYS A 48 1.06 -17.23 24.02
C LYS A 48 -0.28 -17.77 23.51
N GLY A 49 -0.33 -18.40 22.33
CA GLY A 49 -1.56 -18.88 21.69
C GLY A 49 -2.46 -17.74 21.15
N TRP A 50 -1.90 -16.55 20.94
CA TRP A 50 -2.63 -15.34 20.51
C TRP A 50 -2.61 -15.12 19.01
N ALA A 51 -1.80 -15.88 18.28
CA ALA A 51 -1.74 -15.83 16.83
C ALA A 51 -1.60 -17.24 16.24
N ILE A 52 -2.23 -17.44 15.08
CA ILE A 52 -2.06 -18.62 14.24
C ILE A 52 -1.43 -18.22 12.90
N PRO A 53 -0.69 -19.14 12.25
CA PRO A 53 -0.20 -18.90 10.89
C PRO A 53 -1.36 -18.49 9.97
N TYR A 54 -1.16 -17.43 9.19
CA TYR A 54 -2.17 -17.02 8.23
C TYR A 54 -2.23 -18.04 7.08
N LYS A 55 -3.38 -18.68 6.93
CA LYS A 55 -3.73 -19.54 5.80
C LYS A 55 -4.99 -18.94 5.16
N PRO A 56 -4.87 -18.22 4.04
CA PRO A 56 -6.02 -17.63 3.36
C PRO A 56 -7.01 -18.72 2.94
N THR A 57 -8.31 -18.48 3.13
CA THR A 57 -9.35 -19.28 2.47
C THR A 57 -9.40 -18.95 0.98
N LYS A 58 -10.14 -19.73 0.18
CA LYS A 58 -10.31 -19.46 -1.25
C LYS A 58 -10.91 -18.07 -1.50
N GLU A 59 -11.94 -17.71 -0.74
CA GLU A 59 -12.61 -16.40 -0.83
C GLU A 59 -11.68 -15.25 -0.45
N GLU A 60 -10.87 -15.41 0.59
CA GLU A 60 -9.90 -14.37 1.00
C GLU A 60 -8.83 -14.14 -0.07
N LYS A 61 -8.37 -15.20 -0.74
CA LYS A 61 -7.44 -15.05 -1.87
C LYS A 61 -8.06 -14.28 -3.02
N GLU A 62 -9.29 -14.62 -3.39
CA GLU A 62 -10.00 -13.95 -4.49
C GLU A 62 -10.25 -12.47 -4.17
N ASP A 63 -10.61 -12.13 -2.92
CA ASP A 63 -10.76 -10.73 -2.50
C ASP A 63 -9.43 -9.98 -2.50
N ASP A 64 -8.35 -10.58 -1.97
CA ASP A 64 -7.02 -9.97 -1.98
C ASP A 64 -6.48 -9.77 -3.41
N GLU A 65 -6.65 -10.76 -4.29
CA GLU A 65 -6.31 -10.65 -5.71
C GLU A 65 -7.11 -9.54 -6.40
N ARG A 66 -8.41 -9.43 -6.11
CA ARG A 66 -9.26 -8.37 -6.63
C ARG A 66 -8.82 -6.98 -6.13
N ARG A 67 -8.44 -6.85 -4.86
CA ARG A 67 -7.91 -5.60 -4.29
C ARG A 67 -6.60 -5.21 -4.95
N LEU A 68 -5.69 -6.16 -5.15
CA LEU A 68 -4.43 -5.94 -5.87
C LEU A 68 -4.69 -5.47 -7.30
N GLN A 69 -5.64 -6.10 -8.00
CA GLN A 69 -6.02 -5.73 -9.34
C GLN A 69 -6.54 -4.28 -9.40
N ILE A 70 -7.43 -3.89 -8.47
CA ILE A 70 -7.94 -2.51 -8.37
C ILE A 70 -6.80 -1.51 -8.12
N GLN A 71 -5.85 -1.82 -7.24
CA GLN A 71 -4.71 -0.95 -6.97
C GLN A 71 -3.82 -0.79 -8.22
N LEU A 72 -3.50 -1.89 -8.89
CA LEU A 72 -2.70 -1.88 -10.11
C LEU A 72 -3.39 -1.09 -11.23
N ASP A 73 -4.71 -1.25 -11.37
CA ASP A 73 -5.49 -0.52 -12.36
C ASP A 73 -5.56 0.97 -12.03
N GLY A 74 -5.67 1.35 -10.76
CA GLY A 74 -5.55 2.74 -10.31
C GLY A 74 -4.18 3.36 -10.68
N ILE A 75 -3.08 2.65 -10.41
CA ILE A 75 -1.73 3.09 -10.80
C ILE A 75 -1.60 3.22 -12.32
N ARG A 76 -2.18 2.29 -13.09
CA ARG A 76 -2.16 2.35 -14.56
C ARG A 76 -2.96 3.53 -15.09
N GLN A 77 -4.14 3.82 -14.52
CA GLN A 77 -4.93 5.00 -14.89
C GLN A 77 -4.19 6.29 -14.57
N GLU A 78 -3.55 6.37 -13.39
CA GLU A 78 -2.73 7.53 -13.02
C GLU A 78 -1.57 7.73 -14.00
N ARG A 79 -0.85 6.67 -14.37
CA ARG A 79 0.22 6.74 -15.38
C ARG A 79 -0.30 7.25 -16.72
N ARG A 80 -1.43 6.72 -17.21
CA ARG A 80 -2.06 7.18 -18.46
C ARG A 80 -2.43 8.66 -18.42
N LEU A 81 -2.99 9.13 -17.30
CA LEU A 81 -3.33 10.55 -17.13
C LEU A 81 -2.08 11.44 -17.11
N ARG A 82 -1.02 11.01 -16.41
CA ARG A 82 0.27 11.72 -16.41
C ARG A 82 0.86 11.80 -17.81
N ASP A 83 0.86 10.69 -18.56
CA ASP A 83 1.36 10.65 -19.94
C ASP A 83 0.54 11.55 -20.87
N PHE A 84 -0.79 11.53 -20.75
CA PHE A 84 -1.69 12.40 -21.52
C PHE A 84 -1.47 13.89 -21.20
N VAL A 85 -1.32 14.26 -19.92
CA VAL A 85 -1.01 15.64 -19.52
C VAL A 85 0.37 16.09 -20.03
N MET A 86 1.38 15.21 -19.95
CA MET A 86 2.72 15.52 -20.46
C MET A 86 2.74 15.67 -21.99
N GLN A 87 1.92 14.91 -22.73
CA GLN A 87 1.74 15.09 -24.17
C GLN A 87 0.99 16.39 -24.50
N GLY A 88 -0.05 16.75 -23.75
CA GLY A 88 -0.78 18.02 -23.93
C GLY A 88 0.05 19.27 -23.58
N LEU A 89 1.06 19.15 -22.71
CA LEU A 89 2.06 20.21 -22.45
C LEU A 89 3.14 20.30 -23.53
N ALA A 90 3.29 19.27 -24.36
CA ALA A 90 4.24 19.23 -25.47
C ALA A 90 3.66 19.78 -26.79
N GLU A 91 2.33 20.02 -26.87
CA GLU A 91 1.76 20.77 -27.98
C GLU A 91 2.07 22.27 -27.81
N PRO A 92 2.81 22.91 -28.73
CA PRO A 92 3.00 24.34 -28.68
C PRO A 92 1.66 25.01 -28.99
N THR A 93 1.02 25.55 -27.96
CA THR A 93 -0.10 26.47 -28.11
C THR A 93 0.42 27.72 -28.83
N SER A 94 0.32 27.73 -30.16
CA SER A 94 0.60 28.91 -30.97
C SER A 94 -0.65 29.29 -31.77
N PRO A 95 -1.51 30.18 -31.25
CA PRO A 95 -2.57 30.75 -32.04
C PRO A 95 -1.99 31.91 -32.86
N LYS A 96 -1.32 31.61 -33.98
CA LYS A 96 -1.15 32.62 -35.03
C LYS A 96 -2.49 32.81 -35.72
N ARG A 97 -3.29 33.75 -35.20
CA ARG A 97 -4.35 34.41 -35.98
C ARG A 97 -3.69 35.06 -37.20
N ALA A 98 -3.79 34.42 -38.36
CA ALA A 98 -3.59 35.09 -39.63
C ALA A 98 -4.74 36.08 -39.82
N ARG A 99 -4.46 37.38 -39.72
CA ARG A 99 -5.29 38.41 -40.34
C ARG A 99 -4.82 38.51 -41.79
N ALA A 100 -5.72 38.24 -42.72
CA ALA A 100 -5.66 38.71 -44.11
C ALA A 100 -6.86 39.64 -44.31
#